data_AF-A0A2D6N0L3-F1
#
_entry.id   AF-A0A2D6N0L3-F1
#
_cell.length_a   1.000
_cell.length_b   1.000
_cell.length_c   1.000
_cell.angle_alpha   90.00
_cell.angle_beta   90.00
_cell.angle_gamma   90.00
#
_symmetry.space_group_name_H-M   'P 1'
#
loop_
_entity.id
_entity.type
_entity.pdbx_description
1 polymer ?
#
loop_
_entity_poly.entity_id
_entity_poly.type
_entity_poly.pdbx_seq_one_letter_code
_entity_poly.pdbx_strand_id
1 'polypeptide(L)' 'MLTPESIGGIEIDVCDDGCAGIWFDNHELEKLRKAILDDGAASPGVTPAPNPAVNEGRRRCPRCDVVMMRHRHPDGR' A
#
# COMPACT_ATOMS: atom_id res chain seq x y z
N MET A 1 -1.87 -12.56 -1.52
CA MET A 1 -2.53 -12.16 -2.79
C MET A 1 -2.72 -10.65 -2.75
N LEU A 2 -2.87 -9.93 -3.87
CA LEU A 2 -3.29 -8.52 -3.79
C LEU A 2 -4.81 -8.44 -3.74
N THR A 3 -5.32 -7.72 -2.77
CA THR A 3 -6.73 -7.51 -2.47
C THR A 3 -7.02 -6.00 -2.50
N PRO A 4 -8.00 -5.54 -3.29
CA PRO A 4 -8.35 -4.14 -3.33
C PRO A 4 -9.11 -3.74 -2.05
N GLU A 5 -8.77 -2.60 -1.47
CA GLU A 5 -9.47 -1.96 -0.36
C GLU A 5 -9.78 -0.50 -0.70
N SER A 6 -10.92 -0.01 -0.18
CA SER A 6 -11.36 1.38 -0.40
C SER A 6 -11.30 2.16 0.90
N ILE A 7 -10.48 3.22 0.94
CA ILE A 7 -10.27 4.05 2.13
C ILE A 7 -10.56 5.50 1.78
N GLY A 8 -11.60 6.08 2.40
CA GLY A 8 -12.01 7.45 2.09
C GLY A 8 -12.38 7.64 0.60
N GLY A 9 -12.83 6.58 -0.07
CA GLY A 9 -13.13 6.60 -1.51
C GLY A 9 -11.91 6.49 -2.42
N ILE A 10 -10.74 6.11 -1.88
CA ILE A 10 -9.51 5.87 -2.61
C ILE A 10 -9.25 4.37 -2.61
N GLU A 11 -9.16 3.80 -3.80
CA GLU A 11 -8.79 2.39 -3.97
C GLU A 11 -7.30 2.22 -3.72
N ILE A 12 -6.93 1.16 -3.01
CA ILE A 12 -5.55 0.73 -2.80
C ILE A 12 -5.51 -0.79 -2.92
N ASP A 13 -4.36 -1.36 -3.27
CA ASP A 13 -4.18 -2.82 -3.25
C ASP A 13 -3.30 -3.22 -2.06
N VAL A 14 -3.78 -4.15 -1.25
CA VAL A 14 -3.08 -4.64 -0.06
C VAL A 14 -2.60 -6.07 -0.33
N CYS A 15 -1.37 -6.38 0.07
CA CYS A 15 -0.88 -7.76 0.06
C CYS A 15 -1.30 -8.49 1.33
N ASP A 16 -2.56 -8.95 1.35
CA ASP A 16 -3.07 -9.76 2.45
C ASP A 16 -2.39 -11.14 2.52
N ASP A 17 -2.20 -11.58 3.76
CA ASP A 17 -1.63 -12.89 4.11
C ASP A 17 -0.22 -13.14 3.55
N GLY A 18 0.53 -12.06 3.33
CA GLY A 18 1.86 -12.12 2.73
C GLY A 18 2.81 -11.11 3.34
N CYS A 19 3.35 -10.23 2.50
CA CYS A 19 4.36 -9.26 2.91
C CYS A 19 3.80 -7.99 3.58
N ALA A 20 2.47 -7.86 3.71
CA ALA A 20 1.78 -6.66 4.18
C ALA A 20 2.16 -5.36 3.42
N GLY A 21 2.65 -5.49 2.18
CA GLY A 21 2.91 -4.32 1.33
C GLY A 21 1.61 -3.70 0.83
N ILE A 22 1.53 -2.37 0.87
CA ILE A 22 0.44 -1.58 0.28
C ILE A 22 0.92 -1.00 -1.05
N TRP A 23 0.06 -1.09 -2.06
CA TRP A 23 0.31 -0.68 -3.43
C TRP A 23 -0.69 0.39 -3.84
N PHE A 24 -0.18 1.39 -4.55
CA PHE A 24 -0.92 2.58 -4.98
C PHE A 24 -0.77 2.73 -6.48
N ASP A 25 -1.88 2.87 -7.19
CA ASP A 25 -1.87 3.38 -8.55
C ASP A 25 -1.49 4.88 -8.56
N ASN A 26 -1.36 5.43 -9.76
CA ASN A 26 -0.82 6.76 -9.95
C ASN A 26 -1.65 7.83 -9.20
N HIS A 27 -0.98 8.62 -8.37
CA HIS A 27 -1.54 9.65 -7.48
C HIS A 27 -2.41 9.18 -6.30
N GLU A 28 -2.61 7.88 -6.08
CA GLU A 28 -3.44 7.41 -4.95
C GLU A 28 -2.78 7.66 -3.60
N LEU A 29 -1.46 7.49 -3.49
CA LEU A 29 -0.72 7.78 -2.26
C LEU A 29 -0.89 9.24 -1.81
N GLU A 30 -0.80 10.18 -2.74
CA GLU A 30 -0.94 11.61 -2.43
C GLU A 30 -2.39 11.95 -2.06
N LYS A 31 -3.37 11.37 -2.75
CA LYS A 31 -4.79 11.50 -2.39
C LYS A 31 -5.05 10.96 -0.99
N LEU A 32 -4.50 9.79 -0.66
CA LEU A 32 -4.73 9.15 0.64
C LEU A 32 -4.08 9.96 1.77
N ARG A 33 -2.85 10.44 1.57
CA ARG A 33 -2.21 11.37 2.52
C ARG A 33 -3.07 12.59 2.78
N LYS A 34 -3.61 13.20 1.72
CA LYS A 34 -4.51 14.34 1.82
C LYS A 34 -5.78 13.96 2.60
N ALA A 35 -6.44 12.86 2.26
CA ALA A 35 -7.65 12.42 2.94
C ALA A 35 -7.42 12.11 4.43
N ILE A 36 -6.26 11.54 4.80
CA ILE A 36 -5.90 11.30 6.19
C ILE A 36 -5.70 12.63 6.95
N LEU A 37 -5.00 13.59 6.34
CA LEU A 37 -4.68 14.88 6.96
C LEU A 37 -5.89 15.82 7.06
N ASP A 38 -6.66 15.93 5.97
CA ASP A 38 -7.71 16.93 5.81
C ASP A 38 -9.08 16.41 6.25
N ASP A 39 -9.39 15.14 5.94
CA ASP A 39 -10.72 14.55 6.13
C ASP A 39 -10.77 13.53 7.29
N GLY A 40 -9.63 13.28 7.95
CA GLY A 40 -9.52 12.31 9.04
C GLY A 40 -9.76 10.86 8.61
N ALA A 41 -9.49 10.54 7.34
CA ALA A 41 -9.61 9.17 6.83
C ALA A 41 -8.73 8.21 7.64
N ALA A 42 -9.19 6.96 7.78
CA ALA A 42 -8.42 5.93 8.46
C ALA A 42 -7.14 5.59 7.67
N SER A 43 -6.10 5.19 8.37
CA SER A 43 -4.94 4.57 7.72
C SER A 43 -5.27 3.15 7.26
N PRO A 44 -4.66 2.66 6.16
CA PRO A 44 -4.78 1.26 5.77
C PRO A 44 -4.35 0.33 6.90
N GLY A 45 -5.21 -0.62 7.24
CA GLY A 45 -4.93 -1.62 8.27
C GLY A 45 -4.51 -2.93 7.62
N VAL A 46 -3.22 -3.22 7.58
CA VAL A 46 -2.71 -4.51 7.06
C VAL A 46 -1.99 -5.28 8.17
N THR A 47 -2.27 -6.57 8.27
CA THR A 47 -1.58 -7.48 9.19
C THR A 47 -0.55 -8.30 8.44
N PRO A 48 0.75 -8.19 8.77
CA PRO A 48 1.77 -9.06 8.20
C PRO A 48 1.56 -10.52 8.62
N ALA A 49 1.99 -11.44 7.76
CA ALA A 49 2.18 -12.83 8.18
C ALA A 49 3.23 -12.91 9.33
N PRO A 50 3.24 -13.98 10.16
CA PRO A 50 4.12 -14.08 11.33
C PRO A 50 5.63 -13.97 11.03
N ASN A 51 6.05 -14.32 9.81
CA ASN A 51 7.41 -14.16 9.32
C ASN A 51 7.36 -13.76 7.84
N PRO A 52 7.11 -12.49 7.54
CA PRO A 52 6.89 -12.05 6.17
C PRO A 52 8.22 -12.03 5.43
N ALA A 53 8.32 -12.79 4.34
CA ALA A 53 9.47 -12.69 3.44
C ALA A 53 9.35 -11.40 2.61
N VAL A 54 9.92 -10.31 3.12
CA VAL A 54 9.90 -9.02 2.42
C VAL A 54 11.14 -8.87 1.55
N ASN A 55 10.96 -8.85 0.23
CA ASN A 55 12.04 -8.52 -0.70
C ASN A 55 12.23 -7.00 -0.76
N GLU A 56 13.46 -6.53 -0.51
CA GLU A 56 13.84 -5.11 -0.53
C GLU A 56 14.17 -4.55 -1.93
N GLY A 57 14.09 -5.37 -2.97
CA GLY A 57 14.32 -4.96 -4.35
C GLY A 57 13.20 -4.07 -4.91
N ARG A 58 13.45 -3.56 -6.12
CA ARG A 58 12.43 -2.81 -6.88
C ARG A 58 11.29 -3.76 -7.24
N ARG A 59 10.05 -3.32 -7.05
CA ARG A 59 8.84 -4.09 -7.39
C ARG A 59 8.20 -3.54 -8.66
N ARG A 60 7.64 -4.44 -9.46
CA ARG A 60 6.87 -4.10 -10.66
C ARG A 60 5.39 -4.21 -10.35
N CYS A 61 4.61 -3.32 -10.93
CA CYS A 61 3.16 -3.37 -10.85
C CYS A 61 2.66 -4.71 -11.45
N PRO A 62 1.88 -5.51 -10.72
CA PRO A 62 1.37 -6.78 -11.25
C PRO A 62 0.29 -6.58 -12.32
N ARG A 63 -0.24 -5.36 -12.50
CA ARG A 63 -1.23 -5.03 -13.53
C ARG A 63 -0.56 -4.61 -14.86
N CYS A 64 0.53 -3.85 -14.83
CA CYS A 64 1.12 -3.23 -16.03
C CYS A 64 2.66 -3.34 -16.16
N ASP A 65 3.33 -4.08 -15.28
CA ASP A 65 4.78 -4.36 -15.29
C ASP A 65 5.72 -3.15 -15.16
N VAL A 66 5.19 -1.97 -14.82
CA VAL A 66 6.01 -0.77 -14.58
C VAL A 66 6.70 -0.85 -13.22
N VAL A 67 7.97 -0.46 -13.16
CA VAL A 67 8.70 -0.40 -11.88
C VAL A 67 8.17 0.73 -11.01
N MET A 68 7.72 0.40 -9.80
CA MET A 68 7.07 1.35 -8.91
C MET A 68 8.05 2.02 -7.95
N MET A 69 7.69 3.23 -7.51
CA MET A 69 8.43 3.97 -6.50
C MET A 69 8.14 3.37 -5.12
N ARG A 70 9.21 3.10 -4.35
CA ARG A 70 9.08 2.57 -2.99
C ARG A 70 8.99 3.73 -2.01
N HIS A 71 7.89 3.80 -1.27
CA HIS A 71 7.77 4.62 -0.08
C HIS A 71 7.96 3.73 1.16
N ARG A 72 8.75 4.19 2.12
CA ARG A 72 8.82 3.58 3.45
C ARG A 72 7.91 4.35 4.39
N HIS A 73 7.06 3.63 5.09
CA HIS A 73 6.30 4.24 6.17
C HIS A 73 7.28 4.67 7.29
N PRO A 74 7.14 5.86 7.86
CA PRO A 74 8.12 6.43 8.79
C PRO A 74 8.30 5.64 10.08
N ASP A 75 7.35 4.80 10.47
CA ASP A 75 7.42 3.91 11.64
C ASP A 75 7.98 2.51 11.33
N GLY A 76 8.36 2.25 10.07
CA GLY A 76 8.99 0.99 9.65
C GLY A 76 8.10 -0.25 9.73
N ARG A 77 6.78 -0.09 9.87
CA ARG A 77 5.81 -1.19 9.79
C ARG A 77 5.33 -1.42 8.36
#